data_AF-C8BND4-F1
#
_entry.id   AF-C8BND4-F1
#
_cell.length_a   1.000
_cell.length_b   1.000
_cell.length_c   1.000
_cell.angle_alpha   90.00
_cell.angle_beta   90.00
_cell.angle_gamma   90.00
#
_symmetry.space_group_name_H-M   'P 1'
#
loop_
_entity.id
_entity.type
_entity.pdbx_description
1 polymer ?
#
loop_
_entity_poly.entity_id
_entity_poly.type
_entity_poly.pdbx_seq_one_letter_code
_entity_poly.pdbx_strand_id
1 'polypeptide(L)'
;MRGGKMRRRHFELLVLLYIIGILGLQLVSAANWGGWVRLGDELQVGNYTVTFDVNRNDNRTYALVYEGPRLVGIYMVDFNPVQVGNLSIVSSRKNLDNMSIKIFLTFPDNWTLSLNGAQLWPPVSSTEPALSNSTNSTASNTTSQNQTVSNQTAPAPAPSNQTLSNQTNQTNATLECSTLEECQALIQILEQQLEQERAEKAKLLEKIQELEQQIQYLQQQQNLTQLEKQQYEQQIKELQKQIEILQEALQEKNQRIAELEEELARLQKKTLTWEGIKNTTEEWYLGWVAPWGMPIVTLGLLYAVRRWRPRAIKAKQYAIEEATNKVLEEMQAKKILSDMMEARIDPLVEDPALLEIIKSIVPQLTGSQEVTRKDILDLDVDEFLKLAADRYLLKEDRLEYLKDQLEKLKERVRDSLGGVA
;
A
#
# COMPACT_ATOMS: atom_id res chain seq x y z
N MET A 1 73.00 -7.03 -23.38
CA MET A 1 71.74 -6.27 -23.13
C MET A 1 70.53 -7.20 -23.23
N ARG A 2 70.14 -7.91 -22.15
CA ARG A 2 68.91 -8.74 -22.11
C ARG A 2 68.34 -8.88 -20.67
N GLY A 3 68.50 -7.85 -19.83
CA GLY A 3 68.07 -7.86 -18.42
C GLY A 3 66.82 -7.01 -18.10
N GLY A 4 66.27 -6.26 -19.06
CA GLY A 4 65.27 -5.21 -18.79
C GLY A 4 63.80 -5.65 -18.79
N LYS A 5 63.44 -6.78 -19.42
CA LYS A 5 62.03 -7.17 -19.60
C LYS A 5 61.42 -7.91 -18.40
N MET A 6 62.23 -8.54 -17.54
CA MET A 6 61.70 -9.27 -16.37
C MET A 6 61.28 -8.34 -15.23
N ARG A 7 61.98 -7.22 -15.04
CA ARG A 7 61.67 -6.27 -13.95
C ARG A 7 60.34 -5.53 -14.16
N ARG A 8 59.92 -5.32 -15.42
CA ARG A 8 58.66 -4.62 -15.73
C ARG A 8 57.42 -5.43 -15.34
N ARG A 9 57.44 -6.75 -15.55
CA ARG A 9 56.32 -7.63 -15.23
C ARG A 9 56.15 -7.86 -13.72
N HIS A 10 57.24 -7.92 -12.96
CA HIS A 10 57.15 -8.01 -11.50
C HIS A 10 56.64 -6.71 -10.86
N PHE A 11 56.95 -5.56 -11.45
CA PHE A 11 56.44 -4.28 -10.98
C PHE A 11 54.93 -4.14 -11.24
N GLU A 12 54.44 -4.55 -12.41
CA GLU A 12 53.00 -4.56 -12.72
C GLU A 12 52.21 -5.49 -11.79
N LEU A 13 52.77 -6.65 -11.42
CA LEU A 13 52.13 -7.61 -10.51
C LEU A 13 52.09 -7.11 -9.06
N LEU A 14 53.14 -6.41 -8.61
CA LEU A 14 53.18 -5.76 -7.30
C LEU A 14 52.20 -4.58 -7.21
N VAL A 15 52.06 -3.80 -8.28
CA VAL A 15 51.06 -2.72 -8.35
C VAL A 15 49.64 -3.27 -8.35
N LEU A 16 49.38 -4.38 -9.06
CA LEU A 16 48.08 -5.04 -9.05
C LEU A 16 47.74 -5.64 -7.67
N LEU A 17 48.70 -6.27 -6.99
CA LEU A 17 48.52 -6.76 -5.62
C LEU A 17 48.36 -5.63 -4.60
N TYR A 18 49.03 -4.48 -4.80
CA TYR A 18 48.85 -3.30 -3.97
C TYR A 18 47.46 -2.65 -4.18
N ILE A 19 46.97 -2.59 -5.42
CA ILE A 19 45.61 -2.12 -5.74
C ILE A 19 44.54 -3.06 -5.17
N ILE A 20 44.72 -4.38 -5.28
CA ILE A 20 43.82 -5.37 -4.67
C ILE A 20 43.91 -5.32 -3.14
N GLY A 21 45.09 -5.08 -2.57
CA GLY A 21 45.28 -4.93 -1.13
C GLY A 21 44.62 -3.67 -0.55
N ILE A 22 44.64 -2.55 -1.27
CA ILE A 22 43.98 -1.30 -0.87
C ILE A 22 42.47 -1.38 -1.07
N LEU A 23 41.99 -1.95 -2.19
CA LEU A 23 40.56 -2.15 -2.42
C LEU A 23 39.95 -3.21 -1.49
N GLY A 24 40.74 -4.21 -1.07
CA GLY A 24 40.31 -5.23 -0.13
C GLY A 24 40.25 -4.78 1.34
N LEU A 25 40.87 -3.65 1.70
CA LEU A 25 40.94 -3.17 3.09
C LEU A 25 39.90 -2.10 3.45
N GLN A 26 39.07 -1.65 2.51
CA GLN A 26 37.99 -0.67 2.77
C GLN A 26 36.56 -1.21 2.58
N LEU A 27 36.40 -2.52 2.36
CA LEU A 27 35.12 -3.18 2.60
C LEU A 27 34.96 -3.41 4.11
N VAL A 28 34.96 -2.32 4.89
CA VAL A 28 34.23 -2.31 6.14
C VAL A 28 32.78 -2.35 5.69
N SER A 29 32.18 -3.53 5.81
CA SER A 29 30.77 -3.71 5.52
C SER A 29 30.00 -2.67 6.34
N ALA A 30 29.23 -1.87 5.62
CA ALA A 30 28.35 -0.86 6.18
C ALA A 30 26.93 -1.41 5.97
N ALA A 31 26.18 -1.47 7.06
CA ALA A 31 24.79 -1.85 7.03
C ALA A 31 24.01 -0.69 6.39
N ASN A 32 23.23 -1.03 5.35
CA ASN A 32 22.31 -0.11 4.72
C ASN A 32 20.89 -0.50 5.13
N TRP A 33 20.14 0.45 5.67
CA TRP A 33 18.74 0.27 6.00
C TRP A 33 17.90 1.33 5.27
N GLY A 34 16.76 0.92 4.73
CA GLY A 34 15.82 1.81 4.06
C GLY A 34 14.39 1.47 4.48
N GLY A 35 13.65 2.46 4.98
CA GLY A 35 12.31 2.24 5.51
C GLY A 35 11.47 3.51 5.55
N TRP A 36 10.17 3.33 5.73
CA TRP A 36 9.24 4.41 6.02
C TRP A 36 9.20 4.67 7.52
N VAL A 37 9.33 5.93 7.92
CA VAL A 37 9.27 6.38 9.32
C VAL A 37 8.22 7.49 9.42
N ARG A 38 7.39 7.48 10.47
CA ARG A 38 6.43 8.57 10.68
C ARG A 38 7.14 9.80 11.24
N LEU A 39 6.61 10.97 10.90
CA LEU A 39 7.09 12.24 11.44
C LEU A 39 6.89 12.27 12.95
N GLY A 40 7.95 12.63 13.67
CA GLY A 40 7.99 12.62 15.13
C GLY A 40 8.39 11.29 15.78
N ASP A 41 8.49 10.19 15.02
CA ASP A 41 8.97 8.91 15.57
C ASP A 41 10.47 8.99 15.91
N GLU A 42 10.84 8.35 17.02
CA GLU A 42 12.23 8.23 17.48
C GLU A 42 12.89 6.97 16.92
N LEU A 43 13.94 7.19 16.14
CA LEU A 43 14.78 6.15 15.59
C LEU A 43 16.11 6.11 16.34
N GLN A 44 16.38 5.02 17.05
CA GLN A 44 17.69 4.83 17.69
C GLN A 44 18.63 4.08 16.74
N VAL A 45 19.80 4.68 16.49
CA VAL A 45 20.84 4.17 15.60
C VAL A 45 22.18 4.21 16.36
N GLY A 46 22.57 3.08 16.95
CA GLY A 46 23.72 3.06 17.86
C GLY A 46 23.50 3.96 19.08
N ASN A 47 24.33 4.99 19.24
CA ASN A 47 24.23 5.97 20.34
C ASN A 47 23.42 7.22 19.98
N TYR A 48 22.89 7.28 18.75
CA TYR A 48 22.15 8.43 18.26
C TYR A 48 20.65 8.17 18.30
N THR A 49 19.88 9.15 18.75
CA THR A 49 18.42 9.18 18.54
C THR A 49 18.13 10.20 17.45
N VAL A 50 17.48 9.76 16.38
CA VAL A 50 17.13 10.59 15.23
C VAL A 50 15.61 10.74 15.19
N THR A 51 15.13 11.97 15.17
CA THR A 51 13.72 12.29 14.88
C THR A 51 13.62 13.09 13.61
N PHE A 52 12.55 12.87 12.85
CA PHE A 52 12.31 13.55 11.59
C PHE A 52 11.09 14.45 11.71
N ASP A 53 11.24 15.69 11.27
CA ASP A 53 10.16 16.67 11.23
C ASP A 53 10.13 17.38 9.87
N VAL A 54 8.95 17.90 9.50
CA VAL A 54 8.75 18.69 8.29
C VAL A 54 8.33 20.08 8.70
N ASN A 55 9.16 21.06 8.34
CA ASN A 55 8.79 22.45 8.56
C ASN A 55 7.70 22.84 7.56
N ARG A 56 6.54 23.25 8.09
CA ARG A 56 5.36 23.60 7.30
C ARG A 56 5.58 24.82 6.40
N ASN A 57 6.52 25.70 6.74
CA ASN A 57 6.74 26.94 6.03
C ASN A 57 7.59 26.76 4.76
N ASP A 58 8.57 25.85 4.79
CA ASP A 58 9.49 25.61 3.67
C ASP A 58 9.32 24.24 3.00
N ASN A 59 8.44 23.39 3.56
CA ASN A 59 8.19 22.01 3.14
C ASN A 59 9.47 21.14 3.13
N ARG A 60 10.47 21.51 3.94
CA ARG A 60 11.75 20.80 4.04
C ARG A 60 11.75 19.82 5.21
N THR A 61 12.44 18.70 5.03
CA THR A 61 12.61 17.69 6.07
C THR A 61 13.88 17.93 6.83
N TYR A 62 13.75 17.98 8.16
CA TYR A 62 14.85 18.13 9.07
C TYR A 62 14.98 16.86 9.92
N ALA A 63 16.20 16.35 10.03
CA ALA A 63 16.57 15.35 11.03
C ALA A 63 17.14 16.08 12.24
N LEU A 64 16.53 15.87 13.40
CA LEU A 64 17.08 16.26 14.68
C LEU A 64 17.84 15.05 15.22
N VAL A 65 19.15 15.21 15.41
CA VAL A 65 20.02 14.12 15.86
C VAL A 65 20.48 14.42 17.28
N TYR A 66 20.21 13.50 18.18
CA TYR A 66 20.58 13.54 19.59
C TYR A 66 21.62 12.46 19.90
N GLU A 67 22.56 12.76 20.79
CA GLU A 67 23.48 11.79 21.39
C GLU A 67 23.18 11.77 22.90
N GLY A 68 22.40 10.79 23.33
CA GLY A 68 21.75 10.81 24.65
C GLY A 68 20.78 12.00 24.78
N PRO A 69 20.83 12.81 25.87
CA PRO A 69 19.94 13.95 26.05
C PRO A 69 20.37 15.20 25.28
N ARG A 70 21.52 15.17 24.58
CA ARG A 70 22.11 16.35 23.95
C ARG A 70 21.79 16.38 22.46
N LEU A 71 21.18 17.47 21.99
CA LEU A 71 21.03 17.74 20.57
C LEU A 71 22.41 17.98 19.94
N VAL A 72 22.80 17.12 19.00
CA VAL A 72 24.05 17.21 18.24
C VAL A 72 23.89 18.20 17.09
N GLY A 73 22.75 18.17 16.40
CA GLY A 73 22.46 19.08 15.31
C GLY A 73 21.09 18.88 14.68
N ILE A 74 20.70 19.88 13.89
CA ILE A 74 19.51 19.85 13.04
C ILE A 74 20.00 19.91 11.60
N TYR A 75 19.66 18.89 10.81
CA TYR A 75 20.16 18.73 9.46
C TYR A 75 19.02 18.66 8.47
N MET A 76 19.11 19.44 7.40
CA MET A 76 18.20 19.34 6.27
C MET A 76 18.59 18.11 5.44
N VAL A 77 17.68 17.13 5.35
CA VAL A 77 17.98 15.79 4.80
C VAL A 77 17.45 15.57 3.39
N ASP A 78 16.88 16.60 2.78
CA ASP A 78 16.26 16.52 1.46
C ASP A 78 17.32 16.32 0.37
N PHE A 79 17.27 15.15 -0.28
CA PHE A 79 18.05 14.77 -1.46
C PHE A 79 19.57 14.73 -1.32
N ASN A 80 20.13 15.20 -0.20
CA ASN A 80 21.56 15.19 0.07
C ASN A 80 21.88 14.32 1.29
N PRO A 81 22.89 13.42 1.20
CA PRO A 81 23.36 12.68 2.36
C PRO A 81 23.95 13.62 3.39
N VAL A 82 23.40 13.56 4.60
CA VAL A 82 23.94 14.22 5.78
C VAL A 82 24.77 13.21 6.54
N GLN A 83 26.04 13.55 6.81
CA GLN A 83 26.90 12.74 7.66
C GLN A 83 26.97 13.31 9.07
N VAL A 84 26.64 12.49 10.06
CA VAL A 84 26.77 12.78 11.49
C VAL A 84 27.65 11.69 12.12
N GLY A 85 28.95 12.00 12.27
CA GLY A 85 29.94 10.99 12.65
C GLY A 85 30.02 9.88 11.59
N ASN A 86 29.75 8.63 12.00
CA ASN A 86 29.71 7.46 11.11
C ASN A 86 28.29 7.15 10.59
N LEU A 87 27.29 7.97 10.91
CA LEU A 87 25.92 7.84 10.42
C LEU A 87 25.74 8.69 9.16
N SER A 88 25.28 8.09 8.07
CA SER A 88 24.82 8.84 6.90
C SER A 88 23.30 8.72 6.78
N ILE A 89 22.61 9.85 6.63
CA ILE A 89 21.15 9.93 6.57
C ILE A 89 20.75 10.59 5.25
N VAL A 90 19.84 9.97 4.51
CA VAL A 90 19.26 10.52 3.26
C VAL A 90 17.74 10.39 3.32
N SER A 91 17.02 11.49 3.06
CA SER A 91 15.57 11.44 2.78
C SER A 91 15.32 11.39 1.28
N SER A 92 14.38 10.54 0.85
CA SER A 92 14.07 10.34 -0.57
C SER A 92 12.65 10.76 -0.97
N ARG A 93 11.64 10.36 -0.20
CA ARG A 93 10.23 10.66 -0.50
C ARG A 93 9.45 10.99 0.76
N LYS A 94 8.49 11.90 0.63
CA LYS A 94 7.58 12.32 1.71
C LYS A 94 6.15 11.99 1.31
N ASN A 95 5.38 11.46 2.25
CA ASN A 95 3.93 11.31 2.14
C ASN A 95 3.31 12.16 3.25
N LEU A 96 2.84 13.36 2.89
CA LEU A 96 2.29 14.32 3.84
C LEU A 96 0.93 13.87 4.40
N ASP A 97 0.16 13.10 3.63
CA ASP A 97 -1.17 12.63 4.04
C ASP A 97 -1.07 11.62 5.18
N ASN A 98 -0.06 10.75 5.13
CA ASN A 98 0.21 9.74 6.16
C ASN A 98 1.34 10.17 7.13
N MET A 99 1.74 11.45 7.09
CA MET A 99 2.81 12.02 7.92
C MET A 99 4.05 11.10 7.99
N SER A 100 4.52 10.60 6.84
CA SER A 100 5.61 9.61 6.77
C SER A 100 6.66 9.96 5.73
N ILE A 101 7.89 9.54 5.98
CA ILE A 101 9.06 9.80 5.12
C ILE A 101 9.83 8.50 4.90
N LYS A 102 10.26 8.30 3.65
CA LYS A 102 11.20 7.22 3.30
C LYS A 102 12.62 7.71 3.50
N ILE A 103 13.32 7.07 4.44
CA ILE A 103 14.71 7.38 4.79
C ILE A 103 15.63 6.22 4.44
N PHE A 104 16.88 6.55 4.12
CA PHE A 104 17.97 5.62 3.95
C PHE A 104 19.09 5.97 4.94
N LEU A 105 19.54 4.96 5.66
CA LEU A 105 20.57 5.05 6.67
C LEU A 105 21.73 4.14 6.31
N THR A 106 22.94 4.67 6.39
CA THR A 106 24.16 3.88 6.31
C THR A 106 24.92 4.06 7.60
N PHE A 107 25.22 2.95 8.28
CA PHE A 107 25.94 2.94 9.55
C PHE A 107 26.86 1.70 9.64
N PRO A 108 27.86 1.70 10.53
CA PRO A 108 28.74 0.55 10.72
C PRO A 108 27.97 -0.69 11.17
N ASP A 109 28.39 -1.89 10.72
CA ASP A 109 27.73 -3.16 11.03
C ASP A 109 27.57 -3.49 12.53
N ASN A 110 28.32 -2.82 13.40
CA ASN A 110 28.25 -3.04 14.84
C ASN A 110 27.16 -2.18 15.54
N TRP A 111 26.39 -1.37 14.80
CA TRP A 111 25.30 -0.58 15.36
C TRP A 111 23.95 -1.28 15.18
N THR A 112 23.14 -1.23 16.23
CA THR A 112 21.76 -1.70 16.18
C THR A 112 20.82 -0.56 15.81
N LEU A 113 19.85 -0.85 14.95
CA LEU A 113 18.72 0.01 14.65
C LEU A 113 17.52 -0.45 15.47
N SER A 114 16.92 0.44 16.26
CA SER A 114 15.65 0.16 16.93
C SER A 114 14.68 1.32 16.75
N LEU A 115 13.47 1.03 16.30
CA LEU A 115 12.34 1.97 16.34
C LEU A 115 11.61 1.81 17.67
N ASN A 116 11.50 2.90 18.43
CA ASN A 116 10.57 2.95 19.55
C ASN A 116 9.20 3.37 19.02
N GLY A 117 8.32 2.42 18.70
CA GLY A 117 6.88 2.70 18.61
C GLY A 117 6.02 2.15 17.48
N ALA A 118 6.50 1.47 16.42
CA ALA A 118 5.61 0.82 15.43
C ALA A 118 6.33 -0.11 14.43
N GLN A 119 5.54 -1.01 13.82
CA GLN A 119 5.88 -2.10 12.88
C GLN A 119 6.88 -1.74 11.76
N LEU A 120 7.90 -2.59 11.60
CA LEU A 120 8.79 -2.63 10.45
C LEU A 120 8.02 -3.10 9.20
N TRP A 121 7.90 -2.24 8.19
CA TRP A 121 7.58 -2.71 6.84
C TRP A 121 8.84 -3.37 6.25
N PRO A 122 8.72 -4.51 5.54
CA PRO A 122 9.89 -5.26 5.10
C PRO A 122 10.77 -4.44 4.13
N PRO A 123 12.10 -4.65 4.17
CA PRO A 123 13.05 -3.89 3.36
C PRO A 123 12.83 -4.14 1.86
N VAL A 124 12.61 -3.08 1.11
CA VAL A 124 12.60 -3.14 -0.36
C VAL A 124 14.05 -3.22 -0.82
N SER A 125 14.43 -4.38 -1.36
CA SER A 125 15.75 -4.61 -1.97
C SER A 125 16.00 -3.58 -3.08
N SER A 126 16.99 -2.73 -2.86
CA SER A 126 17.39 -1.64 -3.75
C SER A 126 18.07 -2.17 -5.02
N THR A 127 17.43 -1.98 -6.17
CA THR A 127 18.14 -1.78 -7.44
C THR A 127 17.35 -0.74 -8.25
N GLU A 128 17.81 0.49 -8.25
CA GLU A 128 17.36 1.56 -9.16
C GLU A 128 18.60 2.29 -9.71
N PRO A 129 18.70 2.53 -11.03
CA PRO A 129 19.69 3.41 -11.62
C PRO A 129 19.16 4.85 -11.77
N ALA A 130 20.11 5.74 -12.06
CA ALA A 130 20.06 7.18 -11.87
C ALA A 130 19.23 7.98 -12.89
N LEU A 131 18.84 9.17 -12.41
CA LEU A 131 18.13 10.26 -13.06
C LEU A 131 18.84 10.82 -14.32
N SER A 132 18.11 10.99 -15.42
CA SER A 132 18.49 11.94 -16.48
C SER A 132 17.28 12.63 -17.12
N ASN A 133 17.36 13.96 -17.18
CA ASN A 133 16.47 14.91 -17.85
C ASN A 133 16.22 14.59 -19.33
N SER A 134 15.02 14.88 -19.85
CA SER A 134 14.77 15.63 -21.10
C SER A 134 13.33 15.46 -21.62
N THR A 135 12.62 16.60 -21.70
CA THR A 135 11.60 17.02 -22.67
C THR A 135 11.15 16.05 -23.78
N ASN A 136 9.83 15.79 -23.91
CA ASN A 136 8.93 16.47 -24.85
C ASN A 136 7.56 15.78 -24.94
N SER A 137 6.54 16.63 -25.12
CA SER A 137 5.15 16.39 -25.45
C SER A 137 4.89 15.29 -26.50
N THR A 138 3.73 14.63 -26.44
CA THR A 138 2.73 14.62 -27.53
C THR A 138 1.41 14.02 -27.04
N ALA A 139 0.35 14.81 -27.15
CA ALA A 139 -1.03 14.42 -26.93
C ALA A 139 -1.51 13.40 -27.98
N SER A 140 -2.38 12.47 -27.57
CA SER A 140 -3.20 11.70 -28.50
C SER A 140 -4.56 11.42 -27.88
N ASN A 141 -5.57 12.09 -28.44
CA ASN A 141 -6.99 11.75 -28.34
C ASN A 141 -7.25 10.36 -28.94
N THR A 142 -8.09 9.55 -28.29
CA THR A 142 -9.12 8.76 -28.98
C THR A 142 -10.20 8.27 -27.99
N THR A 143 -11.31 8.99 -27.99
CA THR A 143 -12.70 8.52 -28.25
C THR A 143 -13.17 7.15 -27.73
N SER A 144 -14.14 7.24 -26.82
CA SER A 144 -15.43 6.51 -26.69
C SER A 144 -15.51 5.02 -27.09
N GLN A 145 -16.02 4.19 -26.19
CA GLN A 145 -17.43 3.76 -26.17
C GLN A 145 -17.72 2.73 -25.05
N ASN A 146 -18.99 2.74 -24.63
CA ASN A 146 -19.73 1.75 -23.84
C ASN A 146 -19.53 1.73 -22.33
N GLN A 147 -20.56 2.15 -21.60
CA GLN A 147 -21.51 1.18 -21.05
C GLN A 147 -22.79 1.87 -20.56
N THR A 148 -23.89 1.47 -21.21
CA THR A 148 -25.27 1.58 -20.78
C THR A 148 -25.52 0.52 -19.70
N VAL A 149 -25.86 0.92 -18.47
CA VAL A 149 -26.78 0.15 -17.63
C VAL A 149 -27.63 1.11 -16.81
N SER A 150 -28.93 0.94 -17.01
CA SER A 150 -30.10 1.49 -16.36
C SER A 150 -30.00 1.63 -14.85
N ASN A 151 -30.51 2.74 -14.30
CA ASN A 151 -31.33 2.64 -13.11
C ASN A 151 -32.46 3.67 -13.10
N GLN A 152 -33.63 3.15 -12.73
CA GLN A 152 -34.93 3.77 -12.73
C GLN A 152 -34.98 4.87 -11.67
N THR A 153 -35.31 6.09 -12.09
CA THR A 153 -35.81 7.12 -11.16
C THR A 153 -37.32 7.20 -11.34
N ALA A 154 -38.03 6.99 -10.24
CA ALA A 154 -39.47 7.11 -10.14
C ALA A 154 -39.98 8.46 -10.69
N PRO A 155 -41.16 8.51 -11.32
CA PRO A 155 -41.74 9.75 -11.79
C PRO A 155 -42.08 10.66 -10.60
N ALA A 156 -41.60 11.90 -10.68
CA ALA A 156 -42.03 13.00 -9.83
C ALA A 156 -43.58 13.08 -9.82
N PRO A 157 -44.23 13.24 -8.65
CA PRO A 157 -45.65 13.53 -8.65
C PRO A 157 -45.87 14.89 -9.30
N ALA A 158 -46.69 14.88 -10.35
CA ALA A 158 -47.17 16.05 -11.05
C ALA A 158 -47.73 17.10 -10.07
N PRO A 159 -47.62 18.40 -10.37
CA PRO A 159 -48.35 19.41 -9.63
C PRO A 159 -49.84 19.11 -9.79
N SER A 160 -50.46 18.66 -8.70
CA SER A 160 -51.90 18.55 -8.62
C SER A 160 -52.44 19.97 -8.70
N ASN A 161 -52.94 20.33 -9.88
CA ASN A 161 -53.88 21.42 -10.05
C ASN A 161 -55.07 21.13 -9.14
N GLN A 162 -55.01 21.61 -7.89
CA GLN A 162 -56.19 21.79 -7.08
C GLN A 162 -56.96 22.94 -7.73
N THR A 163 -57.97 22.56 -8.49
CA THR A 163 -59.07 23.42 -8.90
C THR A 163 -59.70 23.97 -7.62
N LEU A 164 -59.21 25.13 -7.16
CA LEU A 164 -59.87 25.92 -6.13
C LEU A 164 -61.07 26.60 -6.80
N SER A 165 -62.14 25.82 -6.97
CA SER A 165 -63.46 26.36 -7.19
C SER A 165 -63.91 27.02 -5.89
N ASN A 166 -63.65 28.32 -5.76
CA ASN A 166 -64.43 29.19 -4.89
C ASN A 166 -64.41 30.61 -5.46
N GLN A 167 -65.50 30.91 -6.16
CA GLN A 167 -66.16 32.22 -6.22
C GLN A 167 -65.23 33.45 -6.18
N THR A 168 -64.64 33.78 -7.31
CA THR A 168 -64.44 35.18 -7.70
C THR A 168 -65.80 35.79 -8.09
N ASN A 169 -66.68 35.93 -7.10
CA ASN A 169 -67.80 36.86 -7.20
C ASN A 169 -67.34 38.21 -6.65
N GLN A 170 -67.15 39.14 -7.59
CA GLN A 170 -67.49 40.57 -7.45
C GLN A 170 -67.24 41.22 -6.09
N THR A 171 -66.16 41.99 -5.97
CA THR A 171 -66.08 43.12 -5.03
C THR A 171 -65.30 44.30 -5.62
N ASN A 172 -65.70 44.74 -6.82
CA ASN A 172 -65.62 46.16 -7.19
C ASN A 172 -67.03 46.77 -7.14
N ALA A 173 -67.83 46.36 -6.15
CA ALA A 173 -69.11 46.97 -5.84
C ALA A 173 -68.88 47.99 -4.72
N THR A 174 -69.19 49.25 -4.99
CA THR A 174 -69.23 50.34 -4.03
C THR A 174 -69.97 49.88 -2.77
N LEU A 175 -69.25 49.74 -1.66
CA LEU A 175 -69.79 49.32 -0.36
C LEU A 175 -70.57 50.48 0.28
N GLU A 176 -71.81 50.67 -0.16
CA GLU A 176 -72.75 51.57 0.53
C GLU A 176 -73.69 50.72 1.42
N CYS A 177 -73.55 50.86 2.74
CA CYS A 177 -74.53 50.35 3.70
C CYS A 177 -75.64 51.37 3.89
N SER A 178 -76.90 50.97 3.70
CA SER A 178 -78.05 51.86 3.92
C SER A 178 -78.68 51.69 5.32
N THR A 179 -78.42 50.58 6.00
CA THR A 179 -78.94 50.26 7.34
C THR A 179 -77.87 49.68 8.28
N LEU A 180 -78.08 49.83 9.60
CA LEU A 180 -77.11 49.38 10.63
C LEU A 180 -76.88 47.86 10.61
N GLU A 181 -77.94 47.09 10.34
CA GLU A 181 -77.90 45.61 10.31
C GLU A 181 -77.13 45.09 9.09
N GLU A 182 -77.30 45.71 7.92
CA GLU A 182 -76.53 45.39 6.71
C GLU A 182 -75.03 45.65 6.91
N CYS A 183 -74.69 46.74 7.59
CA CYS A 183 -73.29 47.05 7.86
C CYS A 183 -72.65 46.11 8.90
N GLN A 184 -73.43 45.64 9.86
CA GLN A 184 -72.96 44.65 10.84
C GLN A 184 -72.74 43.27 10.19
N ALA A 185 -73.61 42.86 9.27
CA ALA A 185 -73.43 41.65 8.48
C ALA A 185 -72.21 41.75 7.53
N LEU A 186 -72.00 42.92 6.93
CA LEU A 186 -70.86 43.17 6.05
C LEU A 186 -69.52 43.12 6.80
N ILE A 187 -69.47 43.67 8.03
CA ILE A 187 -68.30 43.57 8.91
C ILE A 187 -67.99 42.10 9.24
N GLN A 188 -69.01 41.28 9.57
CA GLN A 188 -68.79 39.85 9.85
C GLN A 188 -68.25 39.09 8.63
N ILE A 189 -68.72 39.39 7.42
CA ILE A 189 -68.23 38.77 6.18
C ILE A 189 -66.76 39.17 5.94
N LEU A 190 -66.43 40.45 6.12
CA LEU A 190 -65.06 40.96 5.97
C LEU A 190 -64.11 40.37 7.03
N GLU A 191 -64.56 40.24 8.28
CA GLU A 191 -63.80 39.57 9.34
C GLU A 191 -63.54 38.10 9.01
N GLN A 192 -64.55 37.39 8.50
CA GLN A 192 -64.42 35.99 8.10
C GLN A 192 -63.47 35.82 6.91
N GLN A 193 -63.54 36.70 5.90
CA GLN A 193 -62.60 36.71 4.77
C GLN A 193 -61.17 37.00 5.23
N LEU A 194 -60.99 37.94 6.16
CA LEU A 194 -59.68 38.31 6.69
C LEU A 194 -59.06 37.17 7.52
N GLU A 195 -59.87 36.44 8.29
CA GLU A 195 -59.41 35.27 9.04
C GLU A 195 -59.05 34.11 8.09
N GLN A 196 -59.81 33.94 7.00
CA GLN A 196 -59.51 32.94 5.98
C GLN A 196 -58.20 33.26 5.22
N GLU A 197 -57.98 34.52 4.82
CA GLU A 197 -56.71 34.95 4.22
C GLU A 197 -55.53 34.78 5.18
N ARG A 198 -55.71 35.07 6.48
CA ARG A 198 -54.67 34.82 7.49
C ARG A 198 -54.32 33.35 7.60
N ALA A 199 -55.32 32.46 7.59
CA ALA A 199 -55.11 31.03 7.65
C ALA A 199 -54.41 30.50 6.38
N GLU A 200 -54.76 31.01 5.21
CA GLU A 200 -54.08 30.66 3.95
C GLU A 200 -52.63 31.17 3.94
N LYS A 201 -52.39 32.40 4.40
CA LYS A 201 -51.04 32.95 4.54
C LYS A 201 -50.19 32.12 5.50
N ALA A 202 -50.74 31.66 6.62
CA ALA A 202 -50.03 30.81 7.57
C ALA A 202 -49.61 29.48 6.93
N LYS A 203 -50.50 28.82 6.18
CA LYS A 203 -50.19 27.59 5.44
C LYS A 203 -49.13 27.80 4.36
N LEU A 204 -49.17 28.93 3.66
CA LEU A 204 -48.17 29.27 2.65
C LEU A 204 -46.79 29.49 3.30
N LEU A 205 -46.72 30.15 4.46
CA LEU A 205 -45.47 30.33 5.20
C LEU A 205 -44.88 29.00 5.67
N GLU A 206 -45.71 28.09 6.19
CA GLU A 206 -45.28 26.74 6.57
C GLU A 206 -44.71 25.98 5.37
N LYS A 207 -45.37 26.08 4.20
CA LYS A 207 -44.90 25.44 2.97
C LYS A 207 -43.61 26.06 2.42
N ILE A 208 -43.43 27.38 2.56
CA ILE A 208 -42.17 28.04 2.23
C ILE A 208 -41.05 27.51 3.12
N GLN A 209 -41.29 27.38 4.42
CA GLN A 209 -40.30 26.87 5.36
C GLN A 209 -39.91 25.41 5.05
N GLU A 210 -40.88 24.56 4.69
CA GLU A 210 -40.63 23.19 4.26
C GLU A 210 -39.76 23.14 2.99
N LEU A 211 -40.07 23.97 1.99
CA LEU A 211 -39.30 24.06 0.75
C LEU A 211 -37.89 24.60 0.99
N GLU A 212 -37.72 25.58 1.87
CA GLU A 212 -36.39 26.09 2.26
C GLU A 212 -35.53 24.99 2.89
N GLN A 213 -36.12 24.16 3.78
CA GLN A 213 -35.42 23.02 4.36
C GLN A 213 -35.03 21.99 3.30
N GLN A 214 -35.93 21.67 2.35
CA GLN A 214 -35.62 20.77 1.24
C GLN A 214 -34.49 21.32 0.34
N ILE A 215 -34.49 22.63 0.06
CA ILE A 215 -33.43 23.27 -0.72
C ILE A 215 -32.09 23.19 0.00
N GLN A 216 -32.05 23.46 1.31
CA GLN A 216 -30.82 23.32 2.10
C GLN A 216 -30.30 21.88 2.10
N TYR A 217 -31.18 20.90 2.27
CA TYR A 217 -30.81 19.49 2.20
C TYR A 217 -30.23 19.11 0.84
N LEU A 218 -30.88 19.51 -0.26
CA LEU A 218 -30.40 19.24 -1.61
C LEU A 218 -29.06 19.93 -1.90
N GLN A 219 -28.86 21.15 -1.41
CA GLN A 219 -27.56 21.84 -1.54
C GLN A 219 -26.46 21.11 -0.78
N GLN A 220 -26.75 20.61 0.43
CA GLN A 220 -25.80 19.81 1.18
C GLN A 220 -25.46 18.51 0.46
N GLN A 221 -26.46 17.82 -0.08
CA GLN A 221 -26.26 16.59 -0.86
C GLN A 221 -25.44 16.85 -2.13
N GLN A 222 -25.71 17.93 -2.85
CA GLN A 222 -24.93 18.32 -4.03
C GLN A 222 -23.46 18.57 -3.69
N ASN A 223 -23.18 19.24 -2.57
CA ASN A 223 -21.81 19.48 -2.11
C ASN A 223 -21.07 18.17 -1.78
N LEU A 224 -21.76 17.22 -1.13
CA LEU A 224 -21.19 15.90 -0.83
C LEU A 224 -20.86 15.13 -2.10
N THR A 225 -21.79 15.05 -3.05
CA THR A 225 -21.55 14.39 -4.34
C THR A 225 -20.41 15.05 -5.12
N GLN A 226 -20.29 16.38 -5.05
CA GLN A 226 -19.18 17.09 -5.70
C GLN A 226 -17.83 16.78 -5.04
N LEU A 227 -17.79 16.62 -3.72
CA LEU A 227 -16.60 16.22 -2.98
C LEU A 227 -16.21 14.77 -3.31
N GLU A 228 -17.16 13.84 -3.33
CA GLU A 228 -16.95 12.45 -3.75
C GLU A 228 -16.42 12.38 -5.18
N LYS A 229 -16.99 13.17 -6.11
CA LYS A 229 -16.49 13.25 -7.48
C LYS A 229 -15.03 13.70 -7.54
N GLN A 230 -14.63 14.70 -6.75
CA GLN A 230 -13.24 15.15 -6.68
C GLN A 230 -12.31 14.06 -6.13
N GLN A 231 -12.76 13.30 -5.12
CA GLN A 231 -11.99 12.16 -4.60
C GLN A 231 -11.82 11.06 -5.66
N TYR A 232 -12.89 10.70 -6.38
CA TYR A 232 -12.79 9.72 -7.47
C TYR A 232 -11.87 10.21 -8.61
N GLU A 233 -11.93 11.49 -8.98
CA GLU A 233 -11.00 12.05 -9.97
C GLU A 233 -9.53 11.98 -9.50
N GLN A 234 -9.26 12.18 -8.21
CA GLN A 234 -7.92 12.02 -7.65
C GLN A 234 -7.47 10.55 -7.67
N GLN A 235 -8.34 9.62 -7.29
CA GLN A 235 -8.04 8.19 -7.34
C GLN A 235 -7.74 7.72 -8.76
N ILE A 236 -8.51 8.17 -9.76
CA ILE A 236 -8.27 7.85 -11.17
C ILE A 236 -6.88 8.33 -11.60
N LYS A 237 -6.48 9.55 -11.21
CA LYS A 237 -5.15 10.09 -11.55
C LYS A 237 -4.02 9.27 -10.90
N GLU A 238 -4.19 8.86 -9.65
CA GLU A 238 -3.19 8.04 -8.97
C GLU A 238 -3.07 6.65 -9.61
N LEU A 239 -4.20 6.01 -9.95
CA LEU A 239 -4.20 4.74 -10.66
C LEU A 239 -3.56 4.84 -12.05
N GLN A 240 -3.84 5.92 -12.79
CA GLN A 240 -3.20 6.17 -14.08
C GLN A 240 -1.68 6.27 -13.94
N LYS A 241 -1.20 6.98 -12.92
CA LYS A 241 0.24 7.10 -12.62
C LYS A 241 0.86 5.75 -12.24
N GLN A 242 0.16 4.93 -11.47
CA GLN A 242 0.62 3.57 -11.15
C GLN A 242 0.72 2.69 -12.39
N ILE A 243 -0.26 2.76 -13.29
CA ILE A 243 -0.24 2.03 -14.57
C ILE A 243 0.96 2.48 -15.41
N GLU A 244 1.22 3.79 -15.49
CA GLU A 244 2.36 4.34 -16.24
C GLU A 244 3.70 3.81 -15.70
N ILE A 245 3.89 3.83 -14.37
CA ILE A 245 5.08 3.28 -13.72
C ILE A 245 5.24 1.78 -14.02
N LEU A 246 4.15 1.01 -13.99
CA LEU A 246 4.18 -0.41 -14.31
C LEU A 246 4.52 -0.68 -15.77
N GLN A 247 4.02 0.15 -16.69
CA GLN A 247 4.36 0.05 -18.11
C GLN A 247 5.84 0.36 -18.36
N GLU A 248 6.38 1.39 -17.70
CA GLU A 248 7.79 1.73 -17.77
C GLU A 248 8.68 0.60 -17.22
N ALA A 249 8.33 0.05 -16.06
CA ALA A 249 9.04 -1.10 -15.47
C ALA A 249 8.99 -2.34 -16.39
N LEU A 250 7.85 -2.61 -17.03
CA LEU A 250 7.71 -3.71 -17.97
C LEU A 250 8.61 -3.50 -19.19
N GLN A 251 8.66 -2.28 -19.72
CA GLN A 251 9.54 -1.93 -20.84
C GLN A 251 11.02 -2.08 -20.47
N GLU A 252 11.43 -1.64 -19.28
CA GLU A 252 12.80 -1.81 -18.79
C GLU A 252 13.16 -3.30 -18.66
N LYS A 253 12.26 -4.12 -18.11
CA LYS A 253 12.46 -5.57 -18.02
C LYS A 253 12.59 -6.21 -19.39
N ASN A 254 11.77 -5.82 -20.37
CA ASN A 254 11.88 -6.32 -21.74
C ASN A 254 13.20 -5.94 -22.40
N GLN A 255 13.68 -4.70 -22.19
CA GLN A 255 15.00 -4.29 -22.67
C GLN A 255 16.10 -5.13 -22.02
N ARG A 256 16.03 -5.35 -20.70
CA ARG A 256 17.02 -6.15 -20.01
C ARG A 256 17.03 -7.61 -20.47
N ILE A 257 15.86 -8.18 -20.76
CA ILE A 257 15.75 -9.52 -21.36
C ILE A 257 16.44 -9.53 -22.72
N ALA A 258 16.17 -8.55 -23.59
CA ALA A 258 16.80 -8.47 -24.90
C ALA A 258 18.34 -8.32 -24.81
N GLU A 259 18.84 -7.51 -23.87
CA GLU A 259 20.28 -7.40 -23.59
C GLU A 259 20.89 -8.73 -23.13
N LEU A 260 20.22 -9.42 -22.20
CA LEU A 260 20.66 -10.71 -21.69
C LEU A 260 20.63 -11.78 -22.79
N GLU A 261 19.62 -11.78 -23.65
CA GLU A 261 19.55 -12.66 -24.82
C GLU A 261 20.69 -12.38 -25.81
N GLU A 262 21.02 -11.12 -26.06
CA GLU A 262 22.15 -10.75 -26.91
C GLU A 262 23.49 -11.17 -26.27
N GLU A 263 23.64 -10.98 -24.97
CA GLU A 263 24.83 -11.42 -24.22
C GLU A 263 24.96 -12.94 -24.23
N LEU A 264 23.85 -13.68 -24.07
CA LEU A 264 23.81 -15.14 -24.14
C LEU A 264 24.15 -15.63 -25.55
N ALA A 265 23.63 -14.98 -26.59
CA ALA A 265 23.99 -15.26 -27.99
C ALA A 265 25.48 -14.95 -28.28
N ARG A 266 26.02 -13.86 -27.73
CA ARG A 266 27.46 -13.54 -27.80
C ARG A 266 28.30 -14.57 -27.07
N LEU A 267 27.87 -15.04 -25.90
CA LEU A 267 28.54 -16.08 -25.14
C LEU A 267 28.47 -17.44 -25.85
N GLN A 268 27.35 -17.80 -26.48
CA GLN A 268 27.25 -19.00 -27.34
C GLN A 268 28.12 -18.90 -28.60
N LYS A 269 28.34 -17.70 -29.14
CA LYS A 269 29.33 -17.49 -30.22
C LYS A 269 30.77 -17.53 -29.70
N LYS A 270 30.99 -17.08 -28.45
CA LYS A 270 32.30 -17.06 -27.78
C LYS A 270 32.65 -18.38 -27.08
N THR A 271 31.72 -19.31 -26.87
CA THR A 271 32.06 -20.69 -26.55
C THR A 271 32.82 -21.19 -27.76
N LEU A 272 34.14 -21.00 -27.69
CA LEU A 272 35.10 -21.45 -28.66
C LEU A 272 34.70 -22.87 -29.02
N THR A 273 34.56 -23.14 -30.32
CA THR A 273 34.46 -24.51 -30.80
C THR A 273 35.52 -25.32 -30.08
N TRP A 274 35.13 -26.41 -29.43
CA TRP A 274 36.07 -27.25 -28.68
C TRP A 274 37.27 -27.66 -29.55
N GLU A 275 37.07 -27.71 -30.87
CA GLU A 275 38.10 -27.89 -31.90
C GLU A 275 39.12 -26.74 -31.99
N GLY A 276 38.70 -25.48 -31.84
CA GLY A 276 39.60 -24.33 -31.86
C GLY A 276 40.49 -24.24 -30.62
N ILE A 277 39.93 -24.49 -29.43
CA ILE A 277 40.73 -24.63 -28.19
C ILE A 277 41.62 -25.85 -28.29
N LYS A 278 41.11 -27.01 -28.73
CA LYS A 278 41.89 -28.25 -28.81
C LYS A 278 43.09 -28.10 -29.74
N ASN A 279 42.95 -27.50 -30.91
CA ASN A 279 44.07 -27.28 -31.83
C ASN A 279 45.12 -26.31 -31.25
N THR A 280 44.69 -25.22 -30.60
CA THR A 280 45.64 -24.28 -29.95
C THR A 280 46.25 -24.83 -28.67
N THR A 281 45.55 -25.68 -27.93
CA THR A 281 46.13 -26.37 -26.76
C THR A 281 47.06 -27.49 -27.19
N GLU A 282 46.76 -28.28 -28.23
CA GLU A 282 47.64 -29.36 -28.71
C GLU A 282 49.01 -28.82 -29.17
N GLU A 283 49.04 -27.69 -29.89
CA GLU A 283 50.30 -27.02 -30.26
C GLU A 283 51.10 -26.53 -29.04
N TRP A 284 50.42 -26.00 -28.01
CA TRP A 284 51.06 -25.55 -26.78
C TRP A 284 51.50 -26.72 -25.87
N TYR A 285 50.71 -27.79 -25.84
CA TYR A 285 50.93 -28.98 -25.02
C TYR A 285 52.11 -29.81 -25.52
N LEU A 286 52.22 -29.97 -26.84
CA LEU A 286 53.35 -30.66 -27.47
C LEU A 286 54.66 -29.86 -27.33
N GLY A 287 54.60 -28.53 -27.30
CA GLY A 287 55.79 -27.67 -27.18
C GLY A 287 56.36 -27.51 -25.77
N TRP A 288 55.52 -27.52 -24.73
CA TRP A 288 55.96 -27.20 -23.35
C TRP A 288 55.77 -28.34 -22.34
N VAL A 289 54.77 -29.21 -22.51
CA VAL A 289 54.27 -30.07 -21.44
C VAL A 289 54.84 -31.50 -21.51
N ALA A 290 55.28 -31.94 -22.70
CA ALA A 290 55.66 -33.33 -22.97
C ALA A 290 56.78 -33.92 -22.09
N PRO A 291 57.79 -33.16 -21.59
CA PRO A 291 58.78 -33.76 -20.69
C PRO A 291 58.69 -33.36 -19.22
N TRP A 292 58.10 -32.20 -18.85
CA TRP A 292 58.19 -31.68 -17.46
C TRP A 292 56.93 -31.00 -16.88
N GLY A 293 55.98 -30.56 -17.71
CA GLY A 293 54.85 -29.76 -17.23
C GLY A 293 53.72 -30.59 -16.59
N MET A 294 53.47 -31.78 -17.13
CA MET A 294 52.35 -32.65 -16.73
C MET A 294 52.42 -33.09 -15.26
N PRO A 295 53.55 -33.57 -14.72
CA PRO A 295 53.62 -34.02 -13.33
C PRO A 295 53.40 -32.86 -12.34
N ILE A 296 53.95 -31.68 -12.62
CA ILE A 296 53.88 -30.53 -11.72
C ILE A 296 52.48 -29.92 -11.70
N VAL A 297 51.84 -29.79 -12.86
CA VAL A 297 50.48 -29.27 -12.95
C VAL A 297 49.48 -30.26 -12.35
N THR A 298 49.63 -31.56 -12.62
CA THR A 298 48.73 -32.58 -12.03
C THR A 298 48.92 -32.68 -10.52
N LEU A 299 50.15 -32.67 -9.99
CA LEU A 299 50.42 -32.62 -8.55
C LEU A 299 49.90 -31.33 -7.90
N GLY A 300 50.09 -30.18 -8.56
CA GLY A 300 49.58 -28.89 -8.09
C GLY A 300 48.05 -28.84 -8.06
N LEU A 301 47.39 -29.37 -9.09
CA LEU A 301 45.93 -29.47 -9.16
C LEU A 301 45.39 -30.47 -8.13
N LEU A 302 46.07 -31.61 -7.94
CA LEU A 302 45.70 -32.60 -6.92
C LEU A 302 45.84 -32.02 -5.50
N TYR A 303 46.90 -31.24 -5.25
CA TYR A 303 47.12 -30.54 -3.99
C TYR A 303 46.07 -29.44 -3.76
N ALA A 304 45.76 -28.63 -4.78
CA ALA A 304 44.72 -27.62 -4.70
C ALA A 304 43.35 -28.26 -4.46
N VAL A 305 42.97 -29.29 -5.23
CA VAL A 305 41.70 -30.01 -5.04
C VAL A 305 41.63 -30.63 -3.64
N ARG A 306 42.71 -31.22 -3.13
CA ARG A 306 42.76 -31.81 -1.78
C ARG A 306 42.64 -30.75 -0.68
N ARG A 307 43.22 -29.56 -0.87
CA ARG A 307 43.21 -28.46 0.10
C ARG A 307 41.90 -27.66 0.09
N TRP A 308 41.26 -27.51 -1.08
CA TRP A 308 40.08 -26.67 -1.25
C TRP A 308 38.75 -27.43 -1.24
N ARG A 309 38.72 -28.75 -1.56
CA ARG A 309 37.52 -29.59 -1.42
C ARG A 309 36.82 -29.46 -0.07
N PRO A 310 37.49 -29.62 1.08
CA PRO A 310 36.80 -29.60 2.37
C PRO A 310 36.19 -28.22 2.68
N ARG A 311 36.77 -27.13 2.17
CA ARG A 311 36.23 -25.78 2.35
C ARG A 311 35.01 -25.53 1.46
N ALA A 312 35.07 -25.94 0.20
CA ALA A 312 33.95 -25.82 -0.73
C ALA A 312 32.76 -26.70 -0.33
N ILE A 313 33.02 -27.90 0.20
CA ILE A 313 31.97 -28.80 0.71
C ILE A 313 31.31 -28.19 1.95
N LYS A 314 32.08 -27.64 2.90
CA LYS A 314 31.52 -26.95 4.08
C LYS A 314 30.69 -25.72 3.69
N ALA A 315 31.18 -24.88 2.78
CA ALA A 315 30.44 -23.70 2.31
C ALA A 315 29.09 -24.09 1.65
N LYS A 316 29.08 -25.17 0.85
CA LYS A 316 27.84 -25.70 0.27
C LYS A 316 26.92 -26.29 1.33
N GLN A 317 27.45 -26.98 2.34
CA GLN A 317 26.65 -27.52 3.44
C GLN A 317 26.01 -26.39 4.25
N TYR A 318 26.74 -25.32 4.58
CA TYR A 318 26.16 -24.14 5.25
C TYR A 318 25.08 -23.46 4.42
N ALA A 319 25.29 -23.28 3.11
CA ALA A 319 24.28 -22.66 2.25
C ALA A 319 23.02 -23.54 2.11
N ILE A 320 23.18 -24.87 2.06
CA ILE A 320 22.05 -25.81 2.05
C ILE A 320 21.34 -25.78 3.41
N GLU A 321 22.08 -25.78 4.52
CA GLU A 321 21.53 -25.78 5.88
C GLU A 321 20.75 -24.50 6.17
N GLU A 322 21.27 -23.34 5.75
CA GLU A 322 20.58 -22.05 5.85
C GLU A 322 19.31 -22.02 4.99
N ALA A 323 19.37 -22.53 3.76
CA ALA A 323 18.19 -22.63 2.90
C ALA A 323 17.15 -23.60 3.47
N THR A 324 17.58 -24.74 4.04
CA THR A 324 16.66 -25.69 4.70
C THR A 324 16.04 -25.12 5.96
N ASN A 325 16.78 -24.34 6.75
CA ASN A 325 16.24 -23.71 7.96
C ASN A 325 15.19 -22.64 7.60
N LYS A 326 15.44 -21.81 6.59
CA LYS A 326 14.44 -20.84 6.09
C LYS A 326 13.16 -21.53 5.63
N VAL A 327 13.29 -22.61 4.86
CA VAL A 327 12.13 -23.40 4.40
C VAL A 327 11.42 -24.11 5.57
N LEU A 328 12.15 -24.57 6.58
CA LEU A 328 11.57 -25.18 7.78
C LEU A 328 10.78 -24.15 8.59
N GLU A 329 11.32 -22.95 8.79
CA GLU A 329 10.64 -21.84 9.48
C GLU A 329 9.36 -21.44 8.73
N GLU A 330 9.43 -21.30 7.40
CA GLU A 330 8.24 -21.03 6.58
C GLU A 330 7.19 -22.15 6.66
N MET A 331 7.61 -23.41 6.68
CA MET A 331 6.69 -24.55 6.84
C MET A 331 6.08 -24.59 8.24
N GLN A 332 6.85 -24.28 9.29
CA GLN A 332 6.35 -24.21 10.66
C GLN A 332 5.35 -23.06 10.82
N ALA A 333 5.64 -21.88 10.29
CA ALA A 333 4.73 -20.74 10.30
C ALA A 333 3.43 -21.04 9.55
N LYS A 334 3.51 -21.65 8.35
CA LYS A 334 2.32 -22.08 7.59
C LYS A 334 1.51 -23.14 8.34
N LYS A 335 2.17 -24.07 9.03
CA LYS A 335 1.48 -25.10 9.80
C LYS A 335 0.78 -24.51 11.02
N ILE A 336 1.43 -23.62 11.77
CA ILE A 336 0.81 -22.91 12.90
C ILE A 336 -0.39 -22.09 12.43
N LEU A 337 -0.27 -21.38 11.30
CA LEU A 337 -1.37 -20.63 10.71
C LEU A 337 -2.54 -21.54 10.29
N SER A 338 -2.25 -22.69 9.68
CA SER A 338 -3.25 -23.69 9.30
C SER A 338 -3.97 -24.26 10.53
N ASP A 339 -3.22 -24.67 11.55
CA ASP A 339 -3.75 -25.21 12.80
C ASP A 339 -4.59 -24.14 13.55
N MET A 340 -4.23 -22.86 13.44
CA MET A 340 -5.03 -21.75 13.98
C MET A 340 -6.29 -21.47 13.17
N MET A 341 -6.28 -21.62 11.85
CA MET A 341 -7.47 -21.47 11.00
C MET A 341 -8.45 -22.63 11.18
N GLU A 342 -7.95 -23.85 11.44
CA GLU A 342 -8.74 -25.05 11.75
C GLU A 342 -9.23 -25.10 13.20
N ALA A 343 -8.69 -24.26 14.09
CA ALA A 343 -9.13 -24.20 15.47
C ALA A 343 -10.61 -23.84 15.59
N ARG A 344 -11.32 -24.51 16.50
CA ARG A 344 -12.72 -24.23 16.79
C ARG A 344 -12.93 -22.80 17.29
N ILE A 345 -14.10 -22.26 17.00
CA ILE A 345 -14.55 -20.92 17.41
C ILE A 345 -15.09 -20.88 18.84
N ASP A 346 -15.42 -22.04 19.42
CA ASP A 346 -15.92 -22.19 20.80
C ASP A 346 -15.21 -21.31 21.86
N PRO A 347 -13.86 -21.15 21.88
CA PRO A 347 -13.20 -20.30 22.88
C PRO A 347 -13.27 -18.79 22.62
N LEU A 348 -13.73 -18.34 21.45
CA LEU A 348 -13.75 -16.92 21.04
C LEU A 348 -15.13 -16.26 21.19
N VAL A 349 -16.19 -17.04 21.36
CA VAL A 349 -17.56 -16.52 21.46
C VAL A 349 -17.96 -16.47 22.94
N GLU A 350 -18.09 -15.25 23.46
CA GLU A 350 -18.45 -15.00 24.87
C GLU A 350 -19.94 -15.23 25.16
N ASP A 351 -20.80 -15.11 24.14
CA ASP A 351 -22.26 -15.26 24.28
C ASP A 351 -22.71 -16.67 23.84
N PRO A 352 -23.19 -17.52 24.78
CA PRO A 352 -23.63 -18.88 24.46
C PRO A 352 -24.83 -18.92 23.50
N ALA A 353 -25.69 -17.88 23.48
CA ALA A 353 -26.83 -17.82 22.56
C ALA A 353 -26.37 -17.54 21.12
N LEU A 354 -25.36 -16.69 20.96
CA LEU A 354 -24.75 -16.41 19.65
C LEU A 354 -24.04 -17.66 19.09
N LEU A 355 -23.37 -18.42 19.96
CA LEU A 355 -22.70 -19.66 19.56
C LEU A 355 -23.68 -20.71 19.02
N GLU A 356 -24.86 -20.83 19.61
CA GLU A 356 -25.89 -21.77 19.17
C GLU A 356 -26.50 -21.37 17.81
N ILE A 357 -26.70 -20.06 17.59
CA ILE A 357 -27.16 -19.52 16.30
C ILE A 357 -26.09 -19.74 15.21
N ILE A 358 -24.82 -19.44 15.51
CA ILE A 358 -23.71 -19.64 14.58
C ILE A 358 -23.54 -21.12 14.22
N LYS A 359 -23.59 -22.02 15.21
CA LYS A 359 -23.50 -23.48 14.99
C LYS A 359 -24.66 -24.04 14.16
N SER A 360 -25.83 -23.41 14.20
CA SER A 360 -26.98 -23.89 13.45
C SER A 360 -27.02 -23.39 12.00
N ILE A 361 -26.49 -22.18 11.74
CA ILE A 361 -26.58 -21.50 10.43
C ILE A 361 -25.32 -21.69 9.60
N VAL A 362 -24.11 -21.55 10.18
CA VAL A 362 -22.86 -21.58 9.40
C VAL A 362 -22.64 -22.89 8.64
N PRO A 363 -22.91 -24.09 9.20
CA PRO A 363 -22.81 -25.35 8.44
C PRO A 363 -23.69 -25.41 7.19
N GLN A 364 -24.77 -24.64 7.13
CA GLN A 364 -25.66 -24.59 5.97
C GLN A 364 -25.15 -23.68 4.86
N LEU A 365 -24.39 -22.64 5.23
CA LEU A 365 -23.77 -21.70 4.29
C LEU A 365 -22.47 -22.26 3.72
N THR A 366 -21.63 -22.87 4.56
CA THR A 366 -20.29 -23.34 4.15
C THR A 366 -20.22 -24.83 3.84
N GLY A 367 -21.20 -25.64 4.27
CA GLY A 367 -21.21 -27.09 4.07
C GLY A 367 -20.27 -27.87 5.00
N SER A 368 -19.58 -27.19 5.92
CA SER A 368 -18.67 -27.79 6.90
C SER A 368 -19.42 -28.29 8.14
N GLN A 369 -19.13 -29.52 8.60
CA GLN A 369 -19.73 -30.08 9.83
C GLN A 369 -19.24 -29.41 11.11
N GLU A 370 -18.09 -28.75 11.07
CA GLU A 370 -17.53 -27.98 12.19
C GLU A 370 -17.33 -26.53 11.77
N VAL A 371 -17.72 -25.58 12.63
CA VAL A 371 -17.52 -24.15 12.38
C VAL A 371 -16.06 -23.80 12.69
N THR A 372 -15.26 -23.57 11.66
CA THR A 372 -13.85 -23.19 11.77
C THR A 372 -13.68 -21.66 11.69
N ARG A 373 -12.58 -21.12 12.24
CA ARG A 373 -12.31 -19.66 12.17
C ARG A 373 -12.30 -19.14 10.74
N LYS A 374 -11.88 -19.96 9.79
CA LYS A 374 -11.93 -19.65 8.36
C LYS A 374 -13.36 -19.43 7.86
N ASP A 375 -14.28 -20.30 8.25
CA ASP A 375 -15.70 -20.20 7.85
C ASP A 375 -16.36 -18.91 8.32
N ILE A 376 -15.92 -18.34 9.46
CA ILE A 376 -16.42 -17.03 9.95
C ILE A 376 -15.81 -15.85 9.18
N LEU A 377 -14.57 -15.95 8.74
CA LEU A 377 -13.92 -14.88 7.97
C LEU A 377 -14.52 -14.74 6.57
N ASP A 378 -14.82 -15.88 5.93
CA ASP A 378 -15.40 -15.96 4.60
C ASP A 378 -16.93 -15.78 4.61
N LEU A 379 -17.54 -15.68 5.80
CA LEU A 379 -18.97 -15.49 5.96
C LEU A 379 -19.43 -14.14 5.42
N ASP A 380 -20.42 -14.17 4.52
CA ASP A 380 -21.20 -13.00 4.14
C ASP A 380 -22.20 -12.67 5.25
N VAL A 381 -22.02 -11.50 5.84
CA VAL A 381 -22.81 -11.02 6.99
C VAL A 381 -24.28 -10.84 6.59
N ASP A 382 -24.54 -10.37 5.37
CA ASP A 382 -25.91 -10.07 4.94
C ASP A 382 -26.69 -11.35 4.61
N GLU A 383 -26.02 -12.36 4.05
CA GLU A 383 -26.62 -13.68 3.80
C GLU A 383 -26.91 -14.43 5.11
N PHE A 384 -25.98 -14.35 6.07
CA PHE A 384 -26.17 -14.90 7.41
C PHE A 384 -27.35 -14.25 8.16
N LEU A 385 -27.47 -12.92 8.10
CA LEU A 385 -28.56 -12.19 8.73
C LEU A 385 -29.92 -12.55 8.14
N LYS A 386 -30.00 -12.76 6.82
CA LYS A 386 -31.22 -13.20 6.15
C LYS A 386 -31.66 -14.58 6.63
N LEU A 387 -30.74 -15.54 6.70
CA LEU A 387 -31.04 -16.88 7.21
C LEU A 387 -31.37 -16.89 8.71
N ALA A 388 -30.73 -16.02 9.50
CA ALA A 388 -31.04 -15.87 10.91
C ALA A 388 -32.43 -15.27 11.14
N ALA A 389 -32.80 -14.25 10.35
CA ALA A 389 -34.13 -13.63 10.38
C ALA A 389 -35.22 -14.65 10.07
N ASP A 390 -35.04 -15.44 8.99
CA ASP A 390 -36.01 -16.43 8.54
C ASP A 390 -36.18 -17.58 9.55
N ARG A 391 -35.09 -17.99 10.22
CA ARG A 391 -35.11 -19.17 11.10
C ARG A 391 -35.54 -18.88 12.54
N TYR A 392 -35.15 -17.72 13.07
CA TYR A 392 -35.38 -17.37 14.47
C TYR A 392 -36.43 -16.28 14.67
N LEU A 393 -37.07 -15.80 13.58
CA LEU A 393 -38.13 -14.77 13.62
C LEU A 393 -37.68 -13.53 14.43
N LEU A 394 -36.43 -13.12 14.22
CA LEU A 394 -35.82 -12.00 14.92
C LEU A 394 -36.42 -10.68 14.42
N LYS A 395 -36.73 -9.77 15.35
CA LYS A 395 -37.09 -8.38 15.04
C LYS A 395 -35.87 -7.60 14.55
N GLU A 396 -36.11 -6.51 13.81
CA GLU A 396 -35.09 -5.65 13.21
C GLU A 396 -34.03 -5.17 14.21
N ASP A 397 -34.44 -4.73 15.41
CA ASP A 397 -33.53 -4.33 16.50
C ASP A 397 -32.56 -5.45 16.94
N ARG A 398 -32.98 -6.71 16.86
CA ARG A 398 -32.14 -7.87 17.22
C ARG A 398 -31.23 -8.29 16.09
N LEU A 399 -31.59 -7.99 14.84
CA LEU A 399 -30.73 -8.23 13.68
C LEU A 399 -29.55 -7.25 13.67
N GLU A 400 -29.77 -5.98 14.02
CA GLU A 400 -28.69 -5.00 14.17
C GLU A 400 -27.72 -5.40 15.28
N TYR A 401 -28.22 -5.86 16.43
CA TYR A 401 -27.38 -6.39 17.50
C TYR A 401 -26.58 -7.61 17.04
N LEU A 402 -27.21 -8.54 16.31
CA LEU A 402 -26.53 -9.73 15.78
C LEU A 402 -25.43 -9.35 14.77
N LYS A 403 -25.68 -8.34 13.94
CA LYS A 403 -24.72 -7.80 12.98
C LYS A 403 -23.48 -7.23 13.68
N ASP A 404 -23.68 -6.36 14.67
CA ASP A 404 -22.59 -5.76 15.45
C ASP A 404 -21.77 -6.83 16.19
N GLN A 405 -22.42 -7.85 16.76
CA GLN A 405 -21.73 -8.96 17.42
C GLN A 405 -20.95 -9.83 16.42
N LEU A 406 -21.48 -10.06 15.23
CA LEU A 406 -20.80 -10.84 14.19
C LEU A 406 -19.59 -10.09 13.62
N GLU A 407 -19.69 -8.77 13.43
CA GLU A 407 -18.58 -7.92 13.02
C GLU A 407 -17.48 -7.88 14.09
N LYS A 408 -17.83 -7.71 15.38
CA LYS A 408 -16.89 -7.80 16.50
C LYS A 408 -16.23 -9.17 16.62
N LEU A 409 -16.96 -10.24 16.32
CA LEU A 409 -16.40 -11.60 16.28
C LEU A 409 -15.42 -11.76 15.12
N LYS A 410 -15.75 -11.24 13.93
CA LYS A 410 -14.88 -11.24 12.75
C LYS A 410 -13.58 -10.46 12.99
N GLU A 411 -13.67 -9.33 13.68
CA GLU A 411 -12.52 -8.53 14.10
C GLU A 411 -11.65 -9.28 15.13
N ARG A 412 -12.25 -9.86 16.17
CA ARG A 412 -11.50 -10.71 17.14
C ARG A 412 -10.79 -11.89 16.50
N VAL A 413 -11.44 -12.54 15.53
CA VAL A 413 -10.81 -13.63 14.76
C VAL A 413 -9.65 -13.09 13.93
N ARG A 414 -9.81 -11.94 13.27
CA ARG A 414 -8.74 -11.28 12.50
C ARG A 414 -7.55 -10.88 13.38
N ASP A 415 -7.79 -10.30 14.54
CA ASP A 415 -6.73 -9.91 15.50
C ASP A 415 -5.99 -11.13 16.04
N SER A 416 -6.70 -12.22 16.30
CA SER A 416 -6.08 -13.49 16.74
C SER A 416 -5.15 -14.11 15.68
N LEU A 417 -5.38 -13.80 14.39
CA LEU A 417 -4.54 -14.26 13.28
C LEU A 417 -3.44 -13.26 12.94
N GLY A 418 -3.69 -11.96 13.12
CA GLY A 418 -2.72 -10.88 12.86
C GLY A 418 -1.60 -10.76 13.89
N GLY A 419 -1.79 -11.30 15.11
CA GLY A 419 -0.75 -11.30 16.15
C GLY A 419 0.41 -12.28 15.93
N VAL A 420 0.41 -13.06 14.84
CA VAL A 420 1.39 -14.15 14.58
C VAL A 420 2.17 -13.97 13.27
N ALA A 421 1.86 -12.93 12.48
CA ALA A 421 2.63 -12.54 11.29
C ALA A 421 3.65 -11.45 11.65
#